data_AF-A0A1M4N8R7-F1
#
_entry.id   AF-A0A1M4N8R7-F1
#
_cell.length_a   1.000
_cell.length_b   1.000
_cell.length_c   1.000
_cell.angle_alpha   90.00
_cell.angle_beta   90.00
_cell.angle_gamma   90.00
#
_symmetry.space_group_name_H-M   'P 1'
#
loop_
_entity.id
_entity.type
_entity.pdbx_description
1 polymer ?
#
loop_
_entity_poly.entity_id
_entity_poly.type
_entity_poly.pdbx_seq_one_letter_code
_entity_poly.pdbx_strand_id
1 'polypeptide(L)'
;MKKTEMPKHHSNGTNENKKLQDNETSKKKPIKICFAASSGGHYEQLMMLKPLIDKYDSFILTEQTAYKSNINGSKIYYIKQVNRKEKNFILKMIANSFLSLKIFLSEKPDLVICTGVLAMIPMCLISKLFGKKLIYIESFAKVTSGTETGKLIYKYADQFYVQWEPMLKIYPNAIYKGGIY
;
A
#
# COMPACT_ATOMS: atom_id res chain seq x y z
N MET A 1 -33.26 -76.64 24.22
CA MET A 1 -32.01 -75.97 24.66
C MET A 1 -31.78 -74.74 23.79
N LYS A 2 -31.58 -73.59 24.45
CA LYS A 2 -31.06 -72.27 24.01
C LYS A 2 -31.66 -71.58 22.76
N LYS A 3 -32.39 -70.49 23.03
CA LYS A 3 -32.72 -69.37 22.12
C LYS A 3 -31.42 -68.68 21.67
N THR A 4 -31.34 -68.31 20.40
CA THR A 4 -30.25 -67.49 19.84
C THR A 4 -30.81 -66.11 19.53
N GLU A 5 -30.22 -65.07 20.13
CA GLU A 5 -30.61 -63.66 19.98
C GLU A 5 -30.14 -63.07 18.64
N MET A 6 -30.95 -62.20 18.05
CA MET A 6 -30.58 -61.38 16.89
C MET A 6 -29.77 -60.15 17.34
N PRO A 7 -28.73 -59.74 16.59
CA PRO A 7 -28.01 -58.51 16.89
C PRO A 7 -28.77 -57.27 16.40
N LYS A 8 -28.80 -56.23 17.24
CA LYS A 8 -29.36 -54.90 16.95
C LYS A 8 -28.44 -54.15 15.97
N HIS A 9 -29.02 -53.63 14.89
CA HIS A 9 -28.35 -52.64 14.03
C HIS A 9 -28.12 -51.35 14.82
N HIS A 10 -26.85 -50.96 14.98
CA HIS A 10 -26.45 -49.62 15.42
C HIS A 10 -25.95 -48.83 14.21
N SER A 11 -26.55 -47.66 14.01
CA SER A 11 -26.31 -46.73 12.92
C SER A 11 -24.97 -46.00 13.06
N ASN A 12 -24.04 -46.22 12.13
CA ASN A 12 -22.85 -45.38 11.95
C ASN A 12 -23.17 -44.17 11.04
N GLY A 13 -23.89 -43.18 11.59
CA GLY A 13 -24.36 -42.00 10.85
C GLY A 13 -23.75 -40.67 11.28
N THR A 14 -22.57 -40.64 11.91
CA THR A 14 -22.10 -39.42 12.61
C THR A 14 -20.70 -38.91 12.26
N ASN A 15 -19.92 -39.60 11.41
CA ASN A 15 -18.52 -39.19 11.15
C ASN A 15 -18.24 -38.54 9.78
N GLU A 16 -19.18 -38.56 8.82
CA GLU A 16 -18.96 -37.88 7.53
C GLU A 16 -19.41 -36.41 7.54
N ASN A 17 -20.45 -36.07 8.30
CA ASN A 17 -20.99 -34.70 8.37
C ASN A 17 -20.11 -33.71 9.16
N LYS A 18 -19.13 -34.19 9.92
CA LYS A 18 -18.22 -33.32 10.69
C LYS A 18 -17.03 -32.81 9.88
N LYS A 19 -16.73 -33.43 8.74
CA LYS A 19 -15.60 -33.05 7.87
C LYS A 19 -15.98 -32.04 6.76
N LEU A 20 -17.28 -31.77 6.60
CA LEU A 20 -17.83 -30.88 5.57
C LEU A 20 -18.17 -29.48 6.10
N GLN A 21 -18.07 -29.21 7.41
CA GLN A 21 -18.37 -27.90 8.00
C GLN A 21 -17.14 -27.03 8.35
N ASP A 22 -15.92 -27.57 8.30
CA ASP A 22 -14.70 -26.83 8.68
C ASP A 22 -14.02 -26.08 7.51
N ASN A 23 -14.62 -26.08 6.32
CA ASN A 23 -14.11 -25.38 5.12
C ASN A 23 -14.90 -24.13 4.75
N GLU A 24 -15.61 -23.51 5.70
CA GLU A 24 -16.02 -22.11 5.54
C GLU A 24 -14.77 -21.23 5.69
N THR A 25 -14.14 -20.97 4.55
CA THR A 25 -13.06 -19.99 4.35
C THR A 25 -13.21 -18.79 5.29
N SER A 26 -12.29 -18.68 6.25
CA SER A 26 -11.95 -17.43 6.90
C SER A 26 -11.84 -16.34 5.82
N LYS A 27 -12.89 -15.51 5.68
CA LYS A 27 -12.86 -14.37 4.77
C LYS A 27 -11.77 -13.43 5.28
N LYS A 28 -10.57 -13.52 4.68
CA LYS A 28 -9.46 -12.59 4.97
C LYS A 28 -10.02 -11.18 4.82
N LYS A 29 -9.82 -10.36 5.86
CA LYS A 29 -10.21 -8.94 5.84
C LYS A 29 -9.67 -8.29 4.54
N PRO A 30 -10.46 -7.48 3.83
CA PRO A 30 -9.99 -6.80 2.64
C PRO A 30 -8.75 -5.96 2.96
N ILE A 31 -7.71 -6.09 2.13
CA ILE A 31 -6.45 -5.36 2.27
C ILE A 31 -6.73 -3.89 1.92
N LYS A 32 -6.42 -2.98 2.85
CA LYS A 32 -6.52 -1.55 2.58
C LYS A 32 -5.19 -0.95 2.12
N ILE A 33 -5.21 -0.20 1.02
CA ILE A 33 -4.02 0.37 0.39
C ILE A 33 -4.09 1.89 0.36
N CYS A 34 -3.00 2.54 0.80
CA CYS A 34 -2.76 3.96 0.61
C CYS A 34 -1.94 4.16 -0.67
N PHE A 35 -2.50 4.86 -1.65
CA PHE A 35 -1.80 5.29 -2.85
C PHE A 35 -1.31 6.73 -2.67
N ALA A 36 -0.01 6.92 -2.48
CA ALA A 36 0.58 8.19 -2.09
C ALA A 36 1.45 8.78 -3.22
N ALA A 37 1.19 10.02 -3.60
CA ALA A 37 2.01 10.73 -4.58
C ALA A 37 2.09 12.22 -4.29
N SER A 38 3.23 12.83 -4.60
CA SER A 38 3.31 14.28 -4.76
C SER A 38 2.59 14.70 -6.03
N SER A 39 2.23 15.98 -6.14
CA SER A 39 1.59 16.56 -7.32
C SER A 39 2.43 16.44 -8.60
N GLY A 40 1.80 16.71 -9.76
CA GLY A 40 2.44 16.68 -11.08
C GLY A 40 2.69 15.26 -11.59
N GLY A 41 3.81 15.05 -12.29
CA GLY A 41 4.11 13.77 -12.96
C GLY A 41 4.13 12.55 -12.04
N HIS A 42 4.47 12.71 -10.76
CA HIS A 42 4.37 11.60 -9.78
C HIS A 42 2.92 11.17 -9.52
N TYR A 43 1.99 12.12 -9.52
CA TYR A 43 0.56 11.85 -9.39
C TYR A 43 0.01 11.20 -10.65
N GLU A 44 0.39 11.68 -11.84
CA GLU A 44 0.00 11.06 -13.12
C GLU A 44 0.45 9.60 -13.18
N GLN A 45 1.70 9.34 -12.80
CA GLN A 45 2.26 7.99 -12.63
C GLN A 45 1.43 7.13 -11.66
N LEU A 46 1.06 7.66 -10.49
CA LEU A 46 0.20 6.96 -9.55
C LEU A 46 -1.17 6.63 -10.16
N MET A 47 -1.73 7.53 -10.97
CA MET A 47 -3.03 7.34 -11.61
C MET A 47 -3.01 6.29 -12.71
N MET A 48 -1.86 5.97 -13.30
CA MET A 48 -1.74 4.82 -14.21
C MET A 48 -1.93 3.49 -13.46
N LEU A 49 -1.82 3.48 -12.13
CA LEU A 49 -2.18 2.34 -11.26
C LEU A 49 -3.68 2.30 -10.90
N LYS A 50 -4.55 3.11 -11.55
CA LYS A 50 -6.01 3.11 -11.30
C LYS A 50 -6.66 1.72 -11.29
N PRO A 51 -6.30 0.76 -12.17
CA PRO A 51 -6.86 -0.59 -12.08
C PRO A 51 -6.61 -1.28 -10.73
N LEU A 52 -5.50 -0.96 -10.04
CA LEU A 52 -5.24 -1.45 -8.68
C LEU A 52 -6.03 -0.65 -7.64
N ILE A 53 -6.14 0.66 -7.81
CA ILE A 53 -6.93 1.54 -6.92
C ILE A 53 -8.39 1.07 -6.88
N ASP A 54 -8.97 0.73 -8.04
CA ASP A 54 -10.36 0.27 -8.15
C ASP A 54 -10.56 -1.16 -7.62
N LYS A 55 -9.50 -1.99 -7.63
CA LYS A 55 -9.55 -3.41 -7.23
C LYS A 55 -9.48 -3.62 -5.72
N TYR A 56 -8.75 -2.76 -5.00
CA TYR A 56 -8.54 -2.87 -3.55
C TYR A 56 -9.33 -1.81 -2.78
N ASP A 57 -9.53 -2.03 -1.46
CA ASP A 57 -10.00 -0.96 -0.58
C ASP A 57 -8.91 0.12 -0.52
N SER A 58 -9.15 1.24 -1.19
CA SER A 58 -8.10 2.19 -1.52
C SER A 58 -8.47 3.61 -1.14
N PHE A 59 -7.47 4.35 -0.67
CA PHE A 59 -7.52 5.80 -0.59
C PHE A 59 -6.23 6.41 -1.13
N ILE A 60 -6.33 7.67 -1.52
CA ILE A 60 -5.22 8.41 -2.12
C ILE A 60 -4.78 9.50 -1.15
N LEU A 61 -3.47 9.65 -1.03
CA LEU A 61 -2.84 10.77 -0.34
C LEU A 61 -2.05 11.58 -1.36
N THR A 62 -2.40 12.85 -1.55
CA THR A 62 -1.69 13.72 -2.48
C THR A 62 -1.52 15.14 -1.94
N GLU A 63 -0.71 15.94 -2.61
CA GLU A 63 -0.57 17.35 -2.28
C GLU A 63 -1.81 18.14 -2.72
N GLN A 64 -2.20 19.13 -1.92
CA GLN A 64 -3.29 20.02 -2.28
C GLN A 64 -2.90 20.83 -3.53
N THR A 65 -3.65 20.64 -4.62
CA THR A 65 -3.52 21.44 -5.84
C THR A 65 -4.80 22.25 -6.10
N ALA A 66 -4.77 23.16 -7.07
CA ALA A 66 -5.95 23.94 -7.46
C ALA A 66 -7.08 23.08 -8.03
N TYR A 67 -6.76 21.87 -8.50
CA TYR A 67 -7.72 20.95 -9.13
C TYR A 67 -8.03 19.81 -8.17
N LYS A 68 -9.32 19.55 -7.95
CA LYS A 68 -9.75 18.35 -7.23
C LYS A 68 -9.74 17.19 -8.20
N SER A 69 -8.90 16.21 -7.93
CA SER A 69 -9.01 14.92 -8.59
C SER A 69 -10.30 14.25 -8.10
N ASN A 70 -11.16 13.79 -9.00
CA ASN A 70 -12.29 12.94 -8.66
C ASN A 70 -11.98 11.54 -9.18
N ILE A 71 -11.81 10.59 -8.26
CA ILE A 71 -11.65 9.19 -8.60
C ILE A 71 -12.86 8.49 -8.01
N ASN A 72 -13.66 7.89 -8.89
CA ASN A 72 -14.94 7.30 -8.52
C ASN A 72 -14.75 6.28 -7.39
N GLY A 73 -15.31 6.59 -6.22
CA GLY A 73 -15.39 5.68 -5.07
C GLY A 73 -14.22 5.71 -4.08
N SER A 74 -13.04 6.24 -4.43
CA SER A 74 -11.88 6.29 -3.52
C SER A 74 -11.80 7.61 -2.75
N LYS A 75 -11.52 7.53 -1.44
CA LYS A 75 -11.28 8.73 -0.62
C LYS A 75 -9.96 9.38 -1.04
N ILE A 76 -9.93 10.71 -1.08
CA ILE A 76 -8.72 11.47 -1.38
C ILE A 76 -8.43 12.41 -0.22
N TYR A 77 -7.22 12.31 0.31
CA TYR A 77 -6.69 13.18 1.34
C TYR A 77 -5.63 14.09 0.76
N TYR A 78 -5.69 15.36 1.18
CA TYR A 78 -4.76 16.39 0.74
C TYR A 78 -3.83 16.81 1.88
N ILE A 79 -2.54 16.90 1.58
CA ILE A 79 -1.52 17.46 2.48
C ILE A 79 -0.86 18.67 1.85
N LYS A 80 -0.10 19.44 2.63
CA LYS A 80 0.53 20.67 2.11
C LYS A 80 1.65 20.31 1.15
N GLN A 81 1.72 21.01 0.02
CA GLN A 81 2.89 20.93 -0.86
C GLN A 81 4.13 21.48 -0.15
N VAL A 82 5.24 20.77 -0.32
CA VAL A 82 6.50 21.09 0.34
C VAL A 82 7.60 21.29 -0.69
N ASN A 83 8.27 22.44 -0.63
CA ASN A 83 9.45 22.72 -1.44
C ASN A 83 10.68 22.87 -0.54
N ARG A 84 11.75 22.12 -0.84
CA ARG A 84 12.99 22.12 -0.05
C ARG A 84 13.64 23.52 0.09
N LYS A 85 13.39 24.43 -0.87
CA LYS A 85 13.98 25.77 -0.87
C LYS A 85 13.18 26.81 -0.07
N GLU A 86 12.00 26.46 0.45
CA GLU A 86 11.18 27.42 1.17
C GLU A 86 11.58 27.52 2.65
N LYS A 87 11.56 28.73 3.22
CA LYS A 87 11.95 28.96 4.63
C LYS A 87 11.12 28.15 5.63
N ASN A 88 9.85 27.91 5.30
CA ASN A 88 8.91 27.21 6.17
C ASN A 88 8.86 25.69 5.90
N PHE A 89 9.83 25.14 5.16
CA PHE A 89 9.91 23.72 4.81
C PHE A 89 9.74 22.81 6.03
N ILE A 90 10.51 23.06 7.10
CA ILE A 90 10.50 22.23 8.31
C ILE A 90 9.12 22.28 8.98
N LEU A 91 8.53 23.47 9.11
CA LEU A 91 7.20 23.64 9.70
C LEU A 91 6.13 22.91 8.89
N LYS A 92 6.20 22.95 7.54
CA LYS A 92 5.27 22.20 6.69
C LYS A 92 5.49 20.69 6.80
N MET A 93 6.74 20.22 6.88
CA MET A 93 7.03 18.79 7.10
C MET A 93 6.48 18.29 8.44
N ILE A 94 6.60 19.08 9.50
CA ILE A 94 6.01 18.78 10.82
C ILE A 94 4.48 18.73 10.70
N ALA A 95 3.86 19.75 10.10
CA ALA A 95 2.41 19.78 9.90
C ALA A 95 1.90 18.59 9.08
N ASN A 96 2.59 18.24 7.99
CA ASN A 96 2.27 17.08 7.17
C ASN A 96 2.50 15.77 7.93
N SER A 97 3.43 15.71 8.88
CA SER A 97 3.64 14.53 9.72
C SER A 97 2.45 14.29 10.65
N PHE A 98 1.98 15.33 11.34
CA PHE A 98 0.77 15.22 12.17
C PHE A 98 -0.47 14.86 11.36
N LEU A 99 -0.65 15.50 10.19
CA LEU A 99 -1.78 15.21 9.31
C LEU A 99 -1.72 13.79 8.75
N SER A 100 -0.54 13.34 8.30
CA SER A 100 -0.32 11.97 7.82
C SER A 100 -0.58 10.95 8.92
N LEU A 101 -0.17 11.23 10.16
CA LEU A 101 -0.43 10.37 11.31
C LEU A 101 -1.93 10.27 11.60
N LYS A 102 -2.65 11.40 11.60
CA LYS A 102 -4.11 11.43 11.78
C LYS A 102 -4.83 10.59 10.72
N ILE A 103 -4.45 10.77 9.44
CA ILE A 103 -5.02 10.00 8.32
C ILE A 103 -4.70 8.52 8.48
N PHE A 104 -3.44 8.18 8.79
CA PHE A 104 -3.00 6.80 8.99
C PHE A 104 -3.78 6.11 10.12
N LEU A 105 -3.96 6.76 11.27
CA LEU A 105 -4.70 6.19 12.41
C LEU A 105 -6.20 6.04 12.14
N SER A 106 -6.78 6.90 11.29
CA SER A 106 -8.17 6.82 10.88
C SER A 106 -8.40 5.72 9.85
N GLU A 107 -7.59 5.68 8.79
CA GLU A 107 -7.80 4.76 7.68
C GLU A 107 -7.19 3.37 7.93
N LYS A 108 -6.07 3.32 8.67
CA LYS A 108 -5.32 2.11 9.03
C LYS A 108 -4.92 1.26 7.81
N PRO A 109 -4.17 1.81 6.84
CA PRO A 109 -3.72 1.04 5.68
C PRO A 109 -2.83 -0.13 6.10
N ASP A 110 -2.91 -1.23 5.35
CA ASP A 110 -2.04 -2.38 5.49
C ASP A 110 -0.79 -2.26 4.60
N LEU A 111 -0.90 -1.48 3.53
CA LEU A 111 0.14 -1.22 2.54
C LEU A 111 0.10 0.25 2.10
N VAL A 112 1.28 0.86 1.96
CA VAL A 112 1.46 2.13 1.24
C VAL A 112 2.19 1.87 -0.07
N ILE A 113 1.63 2.31 -1.19
CA ILE A 113 2.31 2.38 -2.49
C ILE A 113 2.60 3.85 -2.76
N CYS A 114 3.88 4.20 -2.84
CA CYS A 114 4.32 5.58 -3.00
C CYS A 114 5.08 5.78 -4.30
N THR A 115 4.67 6.77 -5.10
CA THR A 115 5.40 7.25 -6.29
C THR A 115 5.99 8.64 -6.07
N GLY A 116 5.65 9.31 -4.96
CA GLY A 116 5.92 10.74 -4.74
C GLY A 116 7.17 11.08 -3.95
N VAL A 117 7.43 12.39 -3.82
CA VAL A 117 8.58 12.95 -3.11
C VAL A 117 8.18 13.83 -1.91
N LEU A 118 9.16 14.21 -1.07
CA LEU A 118 9.11 15.19 0.02
C LEU A 118 7.88 15.09 0.94
N ALA A 119 6.76 15.70 0.57
CA ALA A 119 5.53 15.71 1.35
C ALA A 119 5.02 14.29 1.67
N MET A 120 5.36 13.29 0.85
CA MET A 120 5.00 11.88 1.07
C MET A 120 5.85 11.14 2.12
N ILE A 121 7.02 11.69 2.50
CA ILE A 121 7.95 11.04 3.44
C ILE A 121 7.27 10.66 4.76
N PRO A 122 6.46 11.53 5.41
CA PRO A 122 5.88 11.18 6.70
C PRO A 122 4.94 9.97 6.62
N MET A 123 4.05 9.89 5.63
CA MET A 123 3.17 8.73 5.46
C MET A 123 3.97 7.43 5.26
N CYS A 124 5.03 7.48 4.46
CA CYS A 124 5.91 6.33 4.24
C CYS A 124 6.55 5.86 5.56
N LEU A 125 7.18 6.77 6.32
CA LEU A 125 7.86 6.42 7.56
C LEU A 125 6.89 5.99 8.67
N ILE A 126 5.73 6.65 8.78
CA ILE A 126 4.67 6.27 9.73
C ILE A 126 4.22 4.84 9.42
N SER A 127 3.98 4.49 8.16
CA SER A 127 3.58 3.12 7.81
C SER A 127 4.58 2.08 8.32
N LYS A 128 5.88 2.35 8.18
CA LYS A 128 6.95 1.47 8.68
C LYS A 128 7.03 1.43 10.20
N LEU A 129 6.86 2.56 10.87
CA LEU A 129 6.83 2.62 12.33
C LEU A 129 5.73 1.73 12.92
N PHE A 130 4.59 1.60 12.23
CA PHE A 130 3.47 0.74 12.62
C PHE A 130 3.55 -0.68 12.02
N GLY A 131 4.70 -1.10 11.50
CA GLY A 131 4.93 -2.44 10.97
C GLY A 131 4.17 -2.75 9.68
N LYS A 132 3.69 -1.72 8.96
CA LYS A 132 2.98 -1.89 7.69
C LYS A 132 3.96 -2.04 6.52
N LYS A 133 3.43 -2.52 5.40
CA LYS A 133 4.20 -2.71 4.18
C LYS A 133 4.32 -1.39 3.42
N LEU A 134 5.49 -1.17 2.83
CA LEU A 134 5.80 0.00 2.01
C LEU A 134 6.40 -0.46 0.68
N ILE A 135 5.73 -0.09 -0.39
CA ILE A 135 6.24 -0.20 -1.75
C ILE A 135 6.54 1.21 -2.24
N TYR A 136 7.75 1.41 -2.75
CA TYR A 136 8.13 2.65 -3.41
C TYR A 136 8.43 2.39 -4.88
N ILE A 137 7.85 3.18 -5.77
CA ILE A 137 8.11 3.10 -7.22
C ILE A 137 8.81 4.40 -7.60
N GLU A 138 10.09 4.32 -7.94
CA GLU A 138 10.85 5.51 -8.34
C GLU A 138 10.32 6.07 -9.66
N SER A 139 10.44 7.39 -9.81
CA SER A 139 9.89 8.12 -10.94
C SER A 139 10.44 7.62 -12.26
N PHE A 140 9.55 7.47 -13.25
CA PHE A 140 9.94 7.15 -14.63
C PHE A 140 10.95 8.15 -15.21
N ALA A 141 10.92 9.41 -14.78
CA ALA A 141 11.85 10.46 -15.23
C ALA A 141 13.30 10.23 -14.79
N LYS A 142 13.56 9.26 -13.92
CA LYS A 142 14.88 8.96 -13.36
C LYS A 142 15.50 7.76 -14.05
N VAL A 143 16.38 8.01 -15.02
CA VAL A 143 17.05 6.95 -15.79
C VAL A 143 18.39 6.53 -15.16
N THR A 144 19.21 7.50 -14.80
CA THR A 144 20.61 7.30 -14.32
C THR A 144 20.89 8.01 -13.00
N SER A 145 19.85 8.53 -12.33
CA SER A 145 19.94 9.19 -11.03
C SER A 145 18.78 8.75 -10.14
N GLY A 146 18.87 8.99 -8.83
CA GLY A 146 17.79 8.74 -7.88
C GLY A 146 17.19 10.04 -7.37
N THR A 147 15.91 10.05 -6.98
CA THR A 147 15.39 11.19 -6.21
C THR A 147 15.97 11.16 -4.80
N GLU A 148 16.13 12.33 -4.18
CA GLU A 148 16.57 12.40 -2.78
C GLU A 148 15.58 11.72 -1.83
N THR A 149 14.29 11.74 -2.16
CA THR A 149 13.27 11.01 -1.41
C THR A 149 13.39 9.51 -1.65
N GLY A 150 13.55 9.07 -2.89
CA GLY A 150 13.77 7.66 -3.22
C GLY A 150 15.00 7.10 -2.51
N LYS A 151 16.13 7.81 -2.50
CA LYS A 151 17.33 7.41 -1.72
C LYS A 151 17.07 7.26 -0.23
N LEU A 152 16.24 8.12 0.35
CA LEU A 152 15.85 8.02 1.76
C LEU A 152 14.94 6.80 1.98
N ILE A 153 13.85 6.71 1.22
CA ILE A 153 12.81 5.69 1.38
C ILE A 153 13.31 4.29 1.01
N TYR A 154 14.29 4.19 0.12
CA TYR A 154 14.94 2.93 -0.24
C TYR A 154 15.46 2.12 0.96
N LYS A 155 15.90 2.80 2.03
CA LYS A 155 16.36 2.15 3.27
C LYS A 155 15.23 1.51 4.09
N TYR A 156 13.99 1.92 3.84
CA TYR A 156 12.82 1.57 4.65
C TYR A 156 11.76 0.77 3.88
N ALA A 157 11.75 0.85 2.55
CA ALA A 157 10.77 0.17 1.71
C ALA A 157 10.94 -1.35 1.78
N ASP A 158 9.83 -2.09 1.86
CA ASP A 158 9.84 -3.55 1.75
C ASP A 158 10.11 -3.99 0.30
N GLN A 159 9.62 -3.20 -0.67
CA GLN A 159 9.97 -3.35 -2.07
C GLN A 159 10.20 -1.98 -2.70
N PHE A 160 11.22 -1.91 -3.52
CA PHE A 160 11.57 -0.70 -4.26
C PHE A 160 11.66 -1.04 -5.74
N TYR A 161 10.85 -0.37 -6.55
CA TYR A 161 10.78 -0.62 -7.98
C TYR A 161 11.47 0.48 -8.78
N VAL A 162 12.23 0.05 -9.79
CA VAL A 162 12.90 0.92 -10.76
C VAL A 162 12.52 0.52 -12.18
N GLN A 163 12.50 1.51 -13.07
CA GLN A 163 12.02 1.32 -14.45
C GLN A 163 13.13 1.30 -15.48
N TRP A 164 14.35 1.63 -15.06
CA TRP A 164 15.53 1.65 -15.89
C TRP A 164 16.61 0.79 -15.23
N GLU A 165 17.15 -0.17 -15.97
CA GLU A 165 18.19 -1.07 -15.47
C GLU A 165 19.43 -0.34 -14.91
N PRO A 166 19.91 0.79 -15.48
CA PRO A 166 21.02 1.55 -14.91
C PRO A 166 20.79 2.02 -13.46
N MET A 167 19.54 2.14 -13.00
CA MET A 167 19.22 2.52 -11.63
C MET A 167 19.64 1.46 -10.61
N LEU A 168 19.85 0.21 -11.00
CA LEU A 168 20.36 -0.84 -10.11
C LEU A 168 21.77 -0.51 -9.60
N LYS A 169 22.53 0.36 -10.30
CA LYS A 169 23.80 0.90 -9.80
C LYS A 169 23.62 1.81 -8.58
N ILE A 170 22.45 2.44 -8.44
CA ILE A 170 22.09 3.37 -7.36
C ILE A 170 21.30 2.64 -6.27
N TYR A 171 20.44 1.72 -6.69
CA TYR A 171 19.55 0.94 -5.84
C TYR A 171 19.80 -0.57 -6.07
N PRO A 172 20.89 -1.14 -5.51
CA PRO A 172 21.30 -2.52 -5.82
C PRO A 172 20.28 -3.62 -5.53
N ASN A 173 19.40 -3.39 -4.56
CA ASN A 173 18.36 -4.33 -4.11
C ASN A 173 16.97 -3.95 -4.66
N ALA A 174 16.89 -2.96 -5.56
CA ALA A 174 15.63 -2.64 -6.22
C ALA A 174 15.24 -3.73 -7.24
N ILE A 175 13.94 -3.84 -7.48
CA ILE A 175 13.36 -4.73 -8.47
C ILE A 175 13.18 -3.94 -9.77
N TYR A 176 13.96 -4.27 -10.78
CA TYR A 176 13.76 -3.76 -12.13
C TYR A 176 12.52 -4.39 -12.78
N LYS A 177 11.62 -3.54 -13.32
CA LYS A 177 10.37 -3.97 -13.97
C LYS A 177 10.12 -3.37 -15.35
N GLY A 178 11.02 -2.55 -15.87
CA GLY A 178 10.75 -1.77 -17.08
C GLY A 178 9.64 -0.74 -16.86
N GLY A 179 8.91 -0.38 -17.91
CA GLY A 179 7.76 0.54 -17.81
C GLY A 179 6.64 -0.06 -16.97
N ILE A 180 6.44 0.49 -15.76
CA ILE A 180 5.35 0.08 -14.86
C ILE A 180 4.06 0.81 -15.20
N TYR A 181 4.21 2.05 -15.65
CA TYR A 181 3.12 2.96 -15.95
C TYR A 181 2.69 2.79 -17.40
#